data_AF-A0A6H1ZVM6-F1
#
_entry.id   AF-A0A6H1ZVM6-F1
#
_cell.length_a   1.000
_cell.length_b   1.000
_cell.length_c   1.000
_cell.angle_alpha   90.00
_cell.angle_beta   90.00
_cell.angle_gamma   90.00
#
_symmetry.space_group_name_H-M   'P 1'
#
loop_
_entity.id
_entity.type
_entity.pdbx_description
1 polymer ?
#
loop_
_entity_poly.entity_id
_entity_poly.type
_entity_poly.pdbx_seq_one_letter_code
_entity_poly.pdbx_strand_id
1 'polypeptide(L)'
;ELIALYADNTVGGISEQDGRDFIVTTFPNISATAPTVNDDSVDGYCAGSFWCHTVTTSTTVYQCADPTVGAAIWNKIGEKKDRYGHDLVFNAVNPAIVNDGSLVIDYEYKIVSVGTSNFTKIGAAENTVGIIFTATGANAGGNGTVNVTDNNTVYWSSGDIKLSDRTIYNIDAGNTGNMAAITYIFLDTAVSETVLQLTTTAANAIGANRILIAVAQNVALKGCALFQVFSGKSLGGLGKRINDSDIDTVSIVKDKTPQLGGELDAQAHSIGFTQQSATGDGATNIDWKLGNKFKFTFGAMNETFTFTAPTKPCNLLLMLVQDGVGSRTATFPATVKWNNNTAPTLSTAAAAVDIVSMYWDETSYFCAANLNFL
;
A
#
# COMPACT_ATOMS: atom_id res chain seq x y z
N GLU A 1 -8.48 7.57 -63.87
CA GLU A 1 -8.64 6.68 -62.71
C GLU A 1 -9.32 7.32 -61.48
N LEU A 2 -9.58 8.64 -61.43
CA LEU A 2 -10.37 9.22 -60.31
C LEU A 2 -11.90 9.14 -60.45
N ILE A 3 -12.43 8.91 -61.66
CA ILE A 3 -13.89 8.83 -61.93
C ILE A 3 -14.54 7.58 -61.28
N ALA A 4 -13.75 6.55 -60.96
CA ALA A 4 -14.26 5.32 -60.35
C ALA A 4 -14.48 5.44 -58.83
N LEU A 5 -13.99 6.51 -58.19
CA LEU A 5 -14.08 6.69 -56.74
C LEU A 5 -15.18 7.67 -56.30
N TYR A 6 -15.66 8.56 -57.18
CA TYR A 6 -16.67 9.57 -56.85
C TYR A 6 -17.66 9.73 -58.01
N ALA A 7 -18.89 9.21 -57.83
CA ALA A 7 -19.88 9.04 -58.89
C ALA A 7 -20.52 10.36 -59.40
N ASP A 8 -20.28 11.48 -58.71
CA ASP A 8 -20.82 12.81 -59.01
C ASP A 8 -19.83 13.71 -59.78
N ASN A 9 -18.57 13.31 -59.92
CA ASN A 9 -17.54 14.13 -60.55
C ASN A 9 -17.64 14.13 -62.08
N THR A 10 -18.53 14.98 -62.61
CA THR A 10 -18.84 15.05 -64.05
C THR A 10 -17.92 16.01 -64.82
N VAL A 11 -16.99 16.73 -64.17
CA VAL A 11 -16.19 17.79 -64.81
C VAL A 11 -14.69 17.75 -64.47
N GLY A 12 -14.18 16.67 -63.89
CA GLY A 12 -12.73 16.41 -63.83
C GLY A 12 -11.94 17.35 -62.91
N GLY A 13 -12.61 17.97 -61.92
CA GLY A 13 -11.98 18.71 -60.83
C GLY A 13 -12.49 18.18 -59.49
N ILE A 14 -11.66 18.21 -58.44
CA ILE A 14 -12.10 17.97 -57.06
C ILE A 14 -13.18 19.00 -56.74
N SER A 15 -14.42 18.55 -56.55
CA SER A 15 -15.51 19.42 -56.14
C SER A 15 -15.32 19.86 -54.68
N GLU A 16 -16.01 20.91 -54.24
CA GLU A 16 -16.02 21.26 -52.80
C GLU A 16 -16.62 20.14 -51.94
N GLN A 17 -17.47 19.28 -52.52
CA GLN A 17 -17.97 18.06 -51.88
C GLN A 17 -16.88 16.99 -51.81
N ASP A 18 -16.11 16.76 -52.88
CA ASP A 18 -14.99 15.80 -52.91
C ASP A 18 -13.89 16.19 -51.90
N GLY A 19 -13.67 17.49 -51.72
CA GLY A 19 -12.77 18.03 -50.71
C GLY A 19 -13.29 17.87 -49.28
N ARG A 20 -14.61 17.99 -49.08
CA ARG A 20 -15.27 17.70 -47.79
C ARG A 20 -15.26 16.20 -47.49
N ASP A 21 -15.54 15.35 -48.47
CA ASP A 21 -15.45 13.88 -48.36
C ASP A 21 -14.03 13.43 -47.99
N PHE A 22 -13.00 14.06 -48.56
CA PHE A 22 -11.61 13.76 -48.18
C PHE A 22 -11.28 14.15 -46.73
N ILE A 23 -11.88 15.23 -46.22
CA ILE A 23 -11.67 15.75 -44.86
C ILE A 23 -12.50 14.98 -43.82
N VAL A 24 -13.74 14.57 -44.15
CA VAL A 24 -14.62 13.78 -43.28
C VAL A 24 -14.16 12.33 -43.16
N THR A 25 -13.49 11.78 -44.18
CA THR A 25 -12.92 10.42 -44.13
C THR A 25 -11.56 10.33 -43.41
N THR A 26 -10.84 11.45 -43.26
CA THR A 26 -9.53 11.46 -42.57
C THR A 26 -9.62 11.71 -41.07
N PHE A 27 -10.73 12.26 -40.56
CA PHE A 27 -10.92 12.48 -39.13
C PHE A 27 -12.14 11.70 -38.61
N PRO A 28 -12.01 10.94 -37.50
CA PRO A 28 -13.15 10.27 -36.90
C PRO A 28 -14.17 11.30 -36.41
N ASN A 29 -15.47 11.06 -36.62
CA ASN A 29 -16.51 11.85 -35.95
C ASN A 29 -16.38 11.63 -34.42
N ILE A 30 -16.38 12.70 -33.63
CA ILE A 30 -16.34 12.61 -32.16
C ILE A 30 -17.67 13.10 -31.62
N SER A 31 -18.46 12.19 -31.03
CA SER A 31 -19.81 12.50 -30.54
C SER A 31 -20.09 11.88 -29.17
N ALA A 32 -20.97 12.52 -28.40
CA ALA A 32 -21.52 11.96 -27.17
C ALA A 32 -22.62 10.91 -27.40
N THR A 33 -23.09 10.76 -28.63
CA THR A 33 -24.06 9.74 -29.05
C THR A 33 -23.41 8.69 -29.95
N ALA A 34 -23.94 7.47 -29.94
CA ALA A 34 -23.48 6.40 -30.83
C ALA A 34 -24.02 6.68 -32.26
N PRO A 35 -23.34 6.18 -33.32
CA PRO A 35 -23.87 6.31 -34.67
C PRO A 35 -25.18 5.54 -34.80
N THR A 36 -26.09 6.09 -35.57
CA THR A 36 -27.42 5.55 -35.87
C THR A 36 -27.49 5.11 -37.33
N VAL A 37 -28.59 4.48 -37.70
CA VAL A 37 -28.86 4.08 -39.09
C VAL A 37 -29.02 5.28 -40.05
N ASN A 38 -29.25 6.49 -39.52
CA ASN A 38 -29.38 7.70 -40.32
C ASN A 38 -28.05 8.43 -40.51
N ASP A 39 -26.99 8.05 -39.78
CA ASP A 39 -25.66 8.62 -39.96
C ASP A 39 -24.99 7.93 -41.17
N ASP A 40 -25.34 8.42 -42.37
CA ASP A 40 -25.17 7.71 -43.65
C ASP A 40 -24.43 8.54 -44.72
N SER A 41 -24.47 8.09 -45.99
CA SER A 41 -23.79 8.78 -47.10
C SER A 41 -24.28 10.21 -47.38
N VAL A 42 -25.51 10.56 -47.02
CA VAL A 42 -26.04 11.93 -47.15
C VAL A 42 -25.38 12.87 -46.13
N ASP A 43 -24.99 12.33 -44.97
CA ASP A 43 -24.27 13.05 -43.93
C ASP A 43 -22.75 13.05 -44.14
N GLY A 44 -22.27 12.49 -45.26
CA GLY A 44 -20.86 12.50 -45.68
C GLY A 44 -20.04 11.31 -45.16
N TYR A 45 -20.68 10.24 -44.69
CA TYR A 45 -19.99 9.01 -44.28
C TYR A 45 -19.84 8.01 -45.43
N CYS A 46 -18.73 7.28 -45.44
CA CYS A 46 -18.49 6.19 -46.38
C CYS A 46 -18.15 4.90 -45.65
N ALA A 47 -18.15 3.77 -46.36
CA ALA A 47 -17.57 2.54 -45.83
C ALA A 47 -16.10 2.81 -45.43
N GLY A 48 -15.74 2.46 -44.20
CA GLY A 48 -14.44 2.76 -43.60
C GLY A 48 -14.40 4.00 -42.72
N SER A 49 -15.40 4.89 -42.75
CA SER A 49 -15.50 6.03 -41.84
C SER A 49 -15.44 5.58 -40.38
N PHE A 50 -14.77 6.37 -39.54
CA PHE A 50 -14.64 6.08 -38.12
C PHE A 50 -15.53 6.99 -37.28
N TRP A 51 -16.14 6.42 -36.24
CA TRP A 51 -16.93 7.17 -35.25
C TRP A 51 -16.42 6.88 -33.85
N CYS A 52 -16.01 7.92 -33.15
CA CYS A 52 -15.57 7.91 -31.77
C CYS A 52 -16.71 8.40 -30.86
N HIS A 53 -17.45 7.46 -30.29
CA HIS A 53 -18.46 7.72 -29.27
C HIS A 53 -17.78 7.93 -27.91
N THR A 54 -17.80 9.16 -27.40
CA THR A 54 -17.17 9.52 -26.13
C THR A 54 -18.20 10.05 -25.15
N VAL A 55 -18.36 9.34 -24.03
CA VAL A 55 -19.07 9.85 -22.84
C VAL A 55 -18.06 10.10 -21.72
N THR A 56 -18.50 10.70 -20.62
CA THR A 56 -17.63 11.03 -19.47
C THR A 56 -16.92 9.82 -18.87
N THR A 57 -17.43 8.61 -19.10
CA THR A 57 -16.97 7.36 -18.49
C THR A 57 -16.35 6.35 -19.46
N SER A 58 -16.50 6.50 -20.78
CA SER A 58 -15.97 5.54 -21.77
C SER A 58 -15.79 6.15 -23.17
N THR A 59 -14.98 5.47 -23.99
CA THR A 59 -14.84 5.80 -25.42
C THR A 59 -14.97 4.54 -26.26
N THR A 60 -15.97 4.49 -27.15
CA THR A 60 -16.17 3.39 -28.11
C THR A 60 -15.88 3.88 -29.54
N VAL A 61 -15.23 3.05 -30.35
CA VAL A 61 -14.92 3.31 -31.75
C VAL A 61 -15.72 2.37 -32.64
N TYR A 62 -16.42 2.94 -33.61
CA TYR A 62 -17.14 2.23 -34.67
C TYR A 62 -16.49 2.51 -36.03
N GLN A 63 -16.64 1.57 -36.95
CA GLN A 63 -16.30 1.72 -38.35
C GLN A 63 -17.56 1.48 -39.19
N CYS A 64 -17.86 2.41 -40.09
CA CYS A 64 -18.96 2.25 -41.03
C CYS A 64 -18.64 1.09 -41.97
N ALA A 65 -19.50 0.09 -41.99
CA ALA A 65 -19.40 -1.05 -42.90
C ALA A 65 -20.18 -0.80 -44.18
N ASP A 66 -21.31 -0.09 -44.08
CA ASP A 66 -22.20 0.24 -45.18
C ASP A 66 -22.89 1.59 -44.91
N PRO A 67 -22.69 2.63 -45.73
CA PRO A 67 -23.28 3.95 -45.53
C PRO A 67 -24.65 4.13 -46.23
N THR A 68 -25.39 3.05 -46.50
CA THR A 68 -26.70 3.12 -47.20
C THR A 68 -27.65 4.13 -46.58
N VAL A 69 -28.24 5.00 -47.41
CA VAL A 69 -29.16 6.08 -46.99
C VAL A 69 -30.33 5.53 -46.17
N GLY A 70 -30.47 6.02 -44.93
CA GLY A 70 -31.48 5.62 -43.95
C GLY A 70 -31.30 4.22 -43.35
N ALA A 71 -30.19 3.54 -43.66
CA ALA A 71 -29.93 2.17 -43.24
C ALA A 71 -28.42 1.89 -43.02
N ALA A 72 -27.66 2.88 -42.55
CA ALA A 72 -26.22 2.73 -42.34
C ALA A 72 -25.90 1.63 -41.31
N ILE A 73 -24.86 0.85 -41.58
CA ILE A 73 -24.36 -0.23 -40.73
C ILE A 73 -23.02 0.18 -40.13
N TRP A 74 -22.97 0.26 -38.80
CA TRP A 74 -21.79 0.62 -38.04
C TRP A 74 -21.31 -0.56 -37.19
N ASN A 75 -20.12 -1.08 -37.51
CA ASN A 75 -19.49 -2.15 -36.75
C ASN A 75 -18.67 -1.57 -35.61
N LYS A 76 -18.88 -2.06 -34.38
CA LYS A 76 -18.03 -1.71 -33.23
C LYS A 76 -16.66 -2.38 -33.40
N ILE A 77 -15.58 -1.60 -33.36
CA ILE A 77 -14.21 -2.09 -33.61
C ILE A 77 -13.23 -1.86 -32.45
N GLY A 78 -13.61 -1.07 -31.45
CA GLY A 78 -12.79 -0.89 -30.26
C GLY A 78 -13.53 -0.17 -29.15
N GLU A 79 -13.11 -0.39 -27.91
CA GLU A 79 -13.60 0.36 -26.76
C GLU A 79 -12.43 0.61 -25.82
N LYS A 80 -12.11 1.89 -25.60
CA LYS A 80 -11.28 2.29 -24.47
C LYS A 80 -12.16 2.20 -23.24
N LYS A 81 -12.13 1.02 -22.61
CA LYS A 81 -12.22 0.97 -21.15
C LYS A 81 -11.07 1.86 -20.65
N ASP A 82 -11.28 2.65 -19.59
CA ASP A 82 -10.32 3.57 -18.96
C ASP A 82 -8.87 3.02 -18.90
N ARG A 83 -7.84 3.82 -18.58
CA ARG A 83 -6.42 3.35 -18.63
C ARG A 83 -6.11 2.10 -17.77
N TYR A 84 -7.08 1.57 -17.02
CA TYR A 84 -7.03 0.30 -16.31
C TYR A 84 -8.21 -0.65 -16.55
N GLY A 85 -9.01 -0.36 -17.57
CA GLY A 85 -10.17 -1.12 -18.03
C GLY A 85 -10.92 -1.87 -16.95
N HIS A 86 -11.99 -1.27 -16.41
CA HIS A 86 -12.96 -2.00 -15.59
C HIS A 86 -12.32 -2.63 -14.35
N ASP A 87 -11.74 -1.78 -13.50
CA ASP A 87 -11.30 -2.20 -12.17
C ASP A 87 -12.55 -2.68 -11.40
N LEU A 88 -12.52 -3.92 -10.89
CA LEU A 88 -13.53 -4.44 -9.98
C LEU A 88 -13.58 -3.53 -8.73
N VAL A 89 -14.61 -2.71 -8.60
CA VAL A 89 -14.77 -1.78 -7.48
C VAL A 89 -15.75 -2.34 -6.48
N PHE A 90 -15.29 -2.54 -5.23
CA PHE A 90 -16.15 -2.83 -4.10
C PHE A 90 -16.69 -1.54 -3.50
N ASN A 91 -17.97 -1.53 -3.15
CA ASN A 91 -18.64 -0.41 -2.49
C ASN A 91 -19.70 -0.93 -1.52
N ALA A 92 -19.86 -0.26 -0.39
CA ALA A 92 -20.88 -0.57 0.61
C ALA A 92 -22.18 0.24 0.41
N VAL A 93 -22.38 0.81 -0.79
CA VAL A 93 -23.48 1.75 -1.07
C VAL A 93 -24.26 1.26 -2.29
N ASN A 94 -25.34 0.53 -2.05
CA ASN A 94 -26.53 0.61 -2.90
C ASN A 94 -27.71 0.97 -1.99
N PRO A 95 -27.99 2.26 -1.83
CA PRO A 95 -28.94 2.67 -0.83
C PRO A 95 -30.32 2.50 -1.50
N ALA A 96 -31.10 1.54 -0.99
CA ALA A 96 -32.47 1.36 -1.43
C ALA A 96 -33.25 2.61 -1.03
N ILE A 97 -33.91 3.25 -2.01
CA ILE A 97 -34.85 4.33 -1.73
C ILE A 97 -36.07 3.71 -1.06
N VAL A 98 -36.30 4.05 0.20
CA VAL A 98 -37.45 3.59 0.98
C VAL A 98 -38.38 4.76 1.28
N ASN A 99 -39.69 4.48 1.33
CA ASN A 99 -40.69 5.45 1.74
C ASN A 99 -40.58 5.70 3.26
N ASP A 100 -40.98 6.89 3.69
CA ASP A 100 -41.00 7.32 5.09
C ASP A 100 -41.84 6.42 6.04
N GLY A 101 -42.79 5.67 5.49
CA GLY A 101 -43.59 4.67 6.23
C GLY A 101 -42.87 3.35 6.50
N SER A 102 -41.70 3.11 5.89
CA SER A 102 -40.94 1.85 5.99
C SER A 102 -39.61 2.01 6.75
N LEU A 103 -39.46 3.09 7.52
CA LEU A 103 -38.24 3.33 8.29
C LEU A 103 -38.14 2.39 9.49
N VAL A 104 -36.93 1.90 9.75
CA VAL A 104 -36.60 1.08 10.91
C VAL A 104 -35.94 1.99 11.94
N ILE A 105 -36.39 1.90 13.19
CA ILE A 105 -35.82 2.67 14.31
C ILE A 105 -34.33 2.35 14.45
N ASP A 106 -33.54 3.36 14.80
CA ASP A 106 -32.09 3.33 14.96
C ASP A 106 -31.25 3.15 13.68
N TYR A 107 -31.89 3.06 12.51
CA TYR A 107 -31.18 3.10 11.22
C TYR A 107 -30.86 4.54 10.82
N GLU A 108 -29.74 4.72 10.13
CA GLU A 108 -29.36 5.99 9.55
C GLU A 108 -29.92 6.13 8.13
N TYR A 109 -30.49 7.29 7.85
CA TYR A 109 -31.14 7.61 6.60
C TYR A 109 -30.70 8.98 6.09
N LYS A 110 -30.58 9.11 4.76
CA LYS A 110 -30.40 10.41 4.10
C LYS A 110 -31.70 10.81 3.39
N ILE A 111 -32.22 12.00 3.64
CA ILE A 111 -33.43 12.49 2.96
C ILE A 111 -33.14 12.66 1.46
N VAL A 112 -33.92 11.98 0.61
CA VAL A 112 -33.83 12.05 -0.86
C VAL A 112 -34.94 12.94 -1.42
N SER A 113 -36.15 12.82 -0.88
CA SER A 113 -37.28 13.69 -1.17
C SER A 113 -38.04 13.97 0.11
N VAL A 114 -38.37 15.24 0.34
CA VAL A 114 -39.18 15.62 1.51
C VAL A 114 -40.65 15.20 1.32
N GLY A 115 -41.20 15.33 0.11
CA GLY A 115 -42.62 15.07 -0.14
C GLY A 115 -43.52 15.86 0.83
N THR A 116 -44.55 15.20 1.36
CA THR A 116 -45.38 15.69 2.49
C THR A 116 -44.86 15.25 3.86
N SER A 117 -43.74 14.53 3.91
CA SER A 117 -43.17 13.98 5.14
C SER A 117 -42.49 15.06 5.99
N ASN A 118 -42.43 14.81 7.29
CA ASN A 118 -41.72 15.66 8.22
C ASN A 118 -40.70 14.84 9.02
N PHE A 119 -39.47 14.80 8.50
CA PHE A 119 -38.37 14.02 9.05
C PHE A 119 -37.84 14.57 10.37
N THR A 120 -38.13 15.82 10.76
CA THR A 120 -37.73 16.33 12.08
C THR A 120 -38.49 15.66 13.23
N LYS A 121 -39.65 15.07 12.94
CA LYS A 121 -40.42 14.28 13.92
C LYS A 121 -39.80 12.92 14.23
N ILE A 122 -38.93 12.44 13.35
CA ILE A 122 -38.34 11.10 13.41
C ILE A 122 -36.81 11.16 13.46
N GLY A 123 -36.24 12.27 13.96
CA GLY A 123 -34.82 12.36 14.32
C GLY A 123 -33.96 13.24 13.43
N ALA A 124 -34.49 13.82 12.35
CA ALA A 124 -33.72 14.77 11.53
C ALA A 124 -33.59 16.15 12.18
N ALA A 125 -32.43 16.79 12.06
CA ALA A 125 -32.22 18.15 12.55
C ALA A 125 -32.97 19.20 11.71
N GLU A 126 -33.13 18.94 10.40
CA GLU A 126 -33.84 19.78 9.46
C GLU A 126 -34.67 18.92 8.48
N ASN A 127 -35.75 19.47 7.93
CA ASN A 127 -36.61 18.79 6.96
C ASN A 127 -36.25 19.16 5.51
N THR A 128 -34.99 19.02 5.14
CA THR A 128 -34.43 19.41 3.84
C THR A 128 -33.73 18.21 3.18
N VAL A 129 -33.76 18.14 1.83
CA VAL A 129 -33.09 17.05 1.09
C VAL A 129 -31.59 17.07 1.39
N GLY A 130 -31.02 15.88 1.62
CA GLY A 130 -29.60 15.68 1.86
C GLY A 130 -29.21 15.56 3.34
N ILE A 131 -30.12 15.87 4.26
CA ILE A 131 -29.89 15.68 5.71
C ILE A 131 -29.79 14.19 6.03
N ILE A 132 -28.76 13.84 6.82
CA ILE A 132 -28.56 12.51 7.38
C ILE A 132 -29.11 12.51 8.81
N PHE A 133 -29.87 11.48 9.17
CA PHE A 133 -30.46 11.35 10.49
C PHE A 133 -30.62 9.89 10.91
N THR A 134 -30.65 9.64 12.22
CA THR A 134 -31.05 8.34 12.77
C THR A 134 -32.57 8.35 13.00
N ALA A 135 -33.30 7.40 12.43
CA ALA A 135 -34.75 7.30 12.61
C ALA A 135 -35.08 6.97 14.08
N THR A 136 -35.85 7.83 14.75
CA THR A 136 -36.36 7.58 16.11
C THR A 136 -37.77 6.97 16.13
N GLY A 137 -38.37 6.79 14.96
CA GLY A 137 -39.72 6.25 14.76
C GLY A 137 -40.04 6.09 13.28
N ALA A 138 -41.18 5.47 12.96
CA ALA A 138 -41.73 5.48 11.62
C ALA A 138 -42.60 6.74 11.42
N ASN A 139 -42.47 7.42 10.28
CA ASN A 139 -43.33 8.56 9.97
C ASN A 139 -44.58 8.04 9.23
N ALA A 140 -45.72 7.98 9.92
CA ALA A 140 -46.96 7.51 9.30
C ALA A 140 -47.61 8.62 8.46
N GLY A 141 -47.81 8.37 7.16
CA GLY A 141 -48.73 9.14 6.31
C GLY A 141 -48.11 10.20 5.38
N GLY A 142 -46.78 10.24 5.21
CA GLY A 142 -46.14 11.04 4.17
C GLY A 142 -45.81 10.23 2.91
N ASN A 143 -45.20 10.91 1.93
CA ASN A 143 -44.70 10.29 0.68
C ASN A 143 -43.24 10.65 0.38
N GLY A 144 -42.55 11.22 1.36
CA GLY A 144 -41.12 11.49 1.31
C GLY A 144 -40.33 10.19 1.24
N THR A 145 -39.15 10.29 0.66
CA THR A 145 -38.26 9.16 0.46
C THR A 145 -36.90 9.42 1.06
N VAL A 146 -36.29 8.36 1.56
CA VAL A 146 -34.95 8.40 2.14
C VAL A 146 -34.10 7.29 1.56
N ASN A 147 -32.80 7.48 1.65
CA ASN A 147 -31.82 6.47 1.37
C ASN A 147 -31.42 5.77 2.67
N VAL A 148 -31.61 4.46 2.75
CA VAL A 148 -31.04 3.65 3.84
C VAL A 148 -29.55 3.45 3.62
N THR A 149 -28.73 3.60 4.66
CA THR A 149 -27.37 3.04 4.61
C THR A 149 -27.47 1.52 4.76
N ASP A 150 -27.03 0.79 3.72
CA ASP A 150 -27.00 -0.66 3.79
C ASP A 150 -25.84 -1.10 4.69
N ASN A 151 -26.19 -1.50 5.91
CA ASN A 151 -25.21 -1.89 6.93
C ASN A 151 -24.78 -3.36 6.81
N ASN A 152 -25.37 -4.14 5.90
CA ASN A 152 -25.17 -5.58 5.83
C ASN A 152 -24.92 -6.13 4.43
N THR A 153 -24.81 -5.28 3.41
CA THR A 153 -24.47 -5.70 2.04
C THR A 153 -23.27 -4.94 1.49
N VAL A 154 -22.36 -5.66 0.83
CA VAL A 154 -21.28 -5.09 0.03
C VAL A 154 -21.51 -5.46 -1.42
N TYR A 155 -21.41 -4.46 -2.29
CA TYR A 155 -21.57 -4.57 -3.74
C TYR A 155 -20.21 -4.56 -4.42
N TRP A 156 -20.12 -5.18 -5.59
CA TRP A 156 -19.03 -4.98 -6.52
C TRP A 156 -19.55 -4.66 -7.91
N SER A 157 -18.86 -3.77 -8.61
CA SER A 157 -19.12 -3.53 -10.03
C SER A 157 -18.76 -4.77 -10.83
N SER A 158 -19.15 -4.82 -12.10
CA SER A 158 -18.46 -5.72 -13.01
C SER A 158 -16.98 -5.31 -13.06
N GLY A 159 -16.07 -6.26 -13.27
CA GLY A 159 -14.62 -6.04 -13.26
C GLY A 159 -13.84 -7.17 -13.91
N ASP A 160 -12.60 -6.90 -14.35
CA ASP A 160 -11.70 -7.97 -14.79
C ASP A 160 -10.71 -8.32 -13.66
N ILE A 161 -10.57 -9.61 -13.33
CA ILE A 161 -9.49 -10.10 -12.46
C ILE A 161 -8.42 -10.76 -13.32
N LYS A 162 -7.18 -10.30 -13.19
CA LYS A 162 -6.03 -10.83 -13.95
C LYS A 162 -5.07 -11.56 -13.03
N LEU A 163 -4.79 -12.83 -13.34
CA LEU A 163 -3.82 -13.65 -12.62
C LEU A 163 -2.40 -13.49 -13.18
N SER A 164 -1.39 -13.98 -12.47
CA SER A 164 0.02 -13.85 -12.84
C SER A 164 0.39 -14.60 -14.13
N ASP A 165 -0.36 -15.64 -14.46
CA ASP A 165 -0.27 -16.38 -15.73
C ASP A 165 -0.97 -15.66 -16.91
N ARG A 166 -1.52 -14.47 -16.65
CA ARG A 166 -2.30 -13.62 -17.57
C ARG A 166 -3.70 -14.13 -17.89
N THR A 167 -4.18 -15.16 -17.19
CA THR A 167 -5.59 -15.58 -17.25
C THR A 167 -6.47 -14.43 -16.75
N ILE A 168 -7.55 -14.16 -17.49
CA ILE A 168 -8.50 -13.08 -17.19
C ILE A 168 -9.85 -13.70 -16.85
N TYR A 169 -10.42 -13.29 -15.73
CA TYR A 169 -11.79 -13.61 -15.33
C TYR A 169 -12.64 -12.34 -15.44
N ASN A 170 -13.66 -12.37 -16.30
CA ASN A 170 -14.61 -11.27 -16.47
C ASN A 170 -15.74 -11.42 -15.47
N ILE A 171 -15.64 -10.72 -14.35
CA ILE A 171 -16.60 -10.78 -13.26
C ILE A 171 -17.73 -9.79 -13.52
N ASP A 172 -18.96 -10.27 -13.41
CA ASP A 172 -20.18 -9.48 -13.46
C ASP A 172 -20.43 -8.76 -12.12
N ALA A 173 -21.23 -7.71 -12.16
CA ALA A 173 -21.64 -6.98 -10.96
C ALA A 173 -22.42 -7.91 -10.01
N GLY A 174 -22.18 -7.79 -8.72
CA GLY A 174 -22.79 -8.64 -7.72
C GLY A 174 -22.76 -8.04 -6.32
N ASN A 175 -23.22 -8.81 -5.33
CA ASN A 175 -23.22 -8.41 -3.94
C ASN A 175 -23.19 -9.59 -2.97
N THR A 176 -22.89 -9.32 -1.71
CA THR A 176 -22.83 -10.34 -0.64
C THR A 176 -24.20 -10.89 -0.23
N GLY A 177 -25.30 -10.25 -0.66
CA GLY A 177 -26.58 -10.32 0.05
C GLY A 177 -26.48 -9.80 1.49
N ASN A 178 -27.57 -9.97 2.24
CA ASN A 178 -27.63 -9.57 3.66
C ASN A 178 -26.70 -10.47 4.50
N MET A 179 -25.61 -9.89 4.99
CA MET A 179 -24.64 -10.59 5.83
C MET A 179 -25.12 -10.67 7.29
N ALA A 180 -25.10 -11.88 7.85
CA ALA A 180 -25.31 -12.13 9.28
C ALA A 180 -24.00 -12.47 10.04
N ALA A 181 -22.91 -12.66 9.30
CA ALA A 181 -21.58 -12.95 9.79
C ALA A 181 -20.55 -12.37 8.82
N ILE A 182 -19.28 -12.38 9.22
CA ILE A 182 -18.18 -12.05 8.33
C ILE A 182 -18.28 -12.95 7.08
N THR A 183 -18.31 -12.30 5.92
CA THR A 183 -18.46 -12.94 4.61
C THR A 183 -17.18 -12.73 3.81
N TYR A 184 -16.60 -13.83 3.37
CA TYR A 184 -15.40 -13.87 2.54
C TYR A 184 -15.81 -13.96 1.08
N ILE A 185 -15.30 -13.04 0.27
CA ILE A 185 -15.54 -12.93 -1.17
C ILE A 185 -14.27 -13.40 -1.88
N PHE A 186 -14.36 -14.42 -2.71
CA PHE A 186 -13.18 -15.04 -3.32
C PHE A 186 -13.44 -15.45 -4.77
N LEU A 187 -12.36 -15.49 -5.56
CA LEU A 187 -12.34 -16.11 -6.87
C LEU A 187 -12.01 -17.60 -6.68
N ASP A 188 -12.84 -18.49 -7.20
CA ASP A 188 -12.49 -19.91 -7.33
C ASP A 188 -12.20 -20.20 -8.80
N THR A 189 -10.95 -20.49 -9.15
CA THR A 189 -10.53 -20.66 -10.55
C THR A 189 -11.18 -21.86 -11.24
N ALA A 190 -11.78 -22.79 -10.49
CA ALA A 190 -12.50 -23.94 -11.03
C ALA A 190 -14.02 -23.71 -11.14
N VAL A 191 -14.57 -22.68 -10.50
CA VAL A 191 -16.03 -22.46 -10.38
C VAL A 191 -16.47 -21.07 -10.85
N SER A 192 -15.67 -20.04 -10.59
CA SER A 192 -15.94 -18.66 -10.99
C SER A 192 -15.72 -18.48 -12.48
N GLU A 193 -16.80 -18.51 -13.26
CA GLU A 193 -16.78 -18.10 -14.67
C GLU A 193 -16.99 -16.58 -14.78
N THR A 194 -18.13 -16.07 -14.30
CA THR A 194 -18.42 -14.62 -14.26
C THR A 194 -18.83 -14.09 -12.89
N VAL A 195 -18.75 -14.92 -11.83
CA VAL A 195 -19.22 -14.55 -10.48
C VAL A 195 -18.19 -14.89 -9.40
N LEU A 196 -18.10 -14.03 -8.40
CA LEU A 196 -17.33 -14.28 -7.18
C LEU A 196 -18.09 -15.21 -6.24
N GLN A 197 -17.35 -16.03 -5.53
CA GLN A 197 -17.88 -16.96 -4.54
C GLN A 197 -17.93 -16.30 -3.16
N LEU A 198 -18.89 -16.74 -2.34
CA LEU A 198 -19.13 -16.24 -0.99
C LEU A 198 -19.07 -17.38 0.02
N THR A 199 -18.51 -17.12 1.20
CA THR A 199 -18.54 -18.06 2.32
C THR A 199 -18.41 -17.34 3.65
N THR A 200 -18.90 -17.93 4.74
CA THR A 200 -18.69 -17.43 6.11
C THR A 200 -17.53 -18.13 6.82
N THR A 201 -16.89 -19.11 6.17
CA THR A 201 -15.77 -19.89 6.72
C THR A 201 -14.47 -19.52 6.02
N ALA A 202 -13.52 -18.92 6.76
CA ALA A 202 -12.25 -18.42 6.20
C ALA A 202 -11.47 -19.50 5.42
N ALA A 203 -11.40 -20.72 5.95
CA ALA A 203 -10.69 -21.83 5.31
C ALA A 203 -11.26 -22.24 3.94
N ASN A 204 -12.51 -21.86 3.64
CA ASN A 204 -13.14 -22.13 2.36
C ASN A 204 -12.83 -21.05 1.31
N ALA A 205 -12.32 -19.89 1.70
CA ALA A 205 -12.03 -18.78 0.79
C ALA A 205 -10.60 -18.78 0.24
N ILE A 206 -9.72 -19.66 0.77
CA ILE A 206 -8.31 -19.75 0.39
C ILE A 206 -7.90 -21.21 0.11
N GLY A 207 -7.07 -21.44 -0.90
CA GLY A 207 -6.58 -22.76 -1.27
C GLY A 207 -5.98 -22.78 -2.67
N ALA A 208 -5.58 -23.95 -3.17
CA ALA A 208 -4.88 -24.09 -4.45
C ALA A 208 -5.59 -23.41 -5.64
N ASN A 209 -6.93 -23.40 -5.64
CA ASN A 209 -7.76 -22.78 -6.69
C ASN A 209 -8.55 -21.56 -6.19
N ARG A 210 -8.34 -21.12 -4.94
CA ARG A 210 -9.20 -20.12 -4.30
C ARG A 210 -8.38 -18.94 -3.82
N ILE A 211 -8.75 -17.76 -4.31
CA ILE A 211 -8.05 -16.51 -4.09
C ILE A 211 -9.00 -15.56 -3.38
N LEU A 212 -8.68 -15.23 -2.12
CA LEU A 212 -9.45 -14.25 -1.35
C LEU A 212 -9.33 -12.86 -2.00
N ILE A 213 -10.47 -12.27 -2.35
CA ILE A 213 -10.55 -10.95 -2.97
C ILE A 213 -10.89 -9.89 -1.92
N ALA A 214 -11.90 -10.15 -1.09
CA ALA A 214 -12.34 -9.22 -0.06
C ALA A 214 -12.94 -9.95 1.14
N VAL A 215 -12.96 -9.26 2.28
CA VAL A 215 -13.71 -9.67 3.48
C VAL A 215 -14.69 -8.55 3.79
N ALA A 216 -15.94 -8.91 4.00
CA ALA A 216 -17.02 -8.00 4.31
C ALA A 216 -17.64 -8.36 5.65
N GLN A 217 -18.06 -7.35 6.40
CA GLN A 217 -18.68 -7.50 7.71
C GLN A 217 -19.87 -6.56 7.81
N ASN A 218 -21.00 -7.10 8.28
CA ASN A 218 -22.14 -6.28 8.66
C ASN A 218 -21.77 -5.44 9.89
N VAL A 219 -22.20 -4.17 9.90
CA VAL A 219 -22.09 -3.33 11.09
C VAL A 219 -23.38 -3.48 11.89
N ALA A 220 -23.29 -3.36 13.22
CA ALA A 220 -24.47 -3.11 14.02
C ALA A 220 -25.19 -1.84 13.53
N LEU A 221 -26.42 -1.61 13.99
CA LEU A 221 -27.23 -0.44 13.63
C LEU A 221 -26.37 0.83 13.48
N LYS A 222 -26.60 1.61 12.40
CA LYS A 222 -25.91 2.85 11.99
C LYS A 222 -24.60 2.63 11.22
N GLY A 223 -24.67 2.67 9.89
CA GLY A 223 -23.49 2.75 9.01
C GLY A 223 -23.64 1.95 7.71
N CYS A 224 -22.63 2.01 6.85
CA CYS A 224 -22.50 1.10 5.72
C CYS A 224 -21.76 -0.17 6.15
N ALA A 225 -21.98 -1.29 5.46
CA ALA A 225 -21.19 -2.50 5.66
C ALA A 225 -19.67 -2.20 5.53
N LEU A 226 -18.85 -2.81 6.37
CA LEU A 226 -17.40 -2.68 6.28
C LEU A 226 -16.84 -3.72 5.33
N PHE A 227 -15.82 -3.34 4.57
CA PHE A 227 -15.09 -4.29 3.73
C PHE A 227 -13.60 -3.95 3.67
N GLN A 228 -12.80 -5.00 3.50
CA GLN A 228 -11.37 -4.94 3.26
C GLN A 228 -11.08 -5.73 1.98
N VAL A 229 -10.48 -5.08 0.99
CA VAL A 229 -10.05 -5.74 -0.25
C VAL A 229 -8.60 -6.18 -0.09
N PHE A 230 -8.28 -7.43 -0.43
CA PHE A 230 -6.94 -8.01 -0.31
C PHE A 230 -6.20 -8.08 -1.66
N SER A 231 -6.93 -7.93 -2.76
CA SER A 231 -6.38 -7.91 -4.13
C SER A 231 -6.73 -6.61 -4.85
N GLY A 232 -5.72 -5.86 -5.33
CA GLY A 232 -5.91 -4.67 -6.17
C GLY A 232 -5.61 -3.34 -5.45
N LYS A 233 -5.53 -2.26 -6.25
CA LYS A 233 -5.15 -0.87 -5.86
C LYS A 233 -6.34 0.02 -5.44
N SER A 234 -7.50 -0.56 -5.15
CA SER A 234 -8.71 0.18 -4.76
C SER A 234 -8.58 0.77 -3.34
N LEU A 235 -9.47 1.70 -2.98
CA LEU A 235 -9.57 2.28 -1.63
C LEU A 235 -9.66 1.16 -0.58
N GLY A 236 -8.66 1.09 0.29
CA GLY A 236 -8.51 0.04 1.30
C GLY A 236 -7.74 -1.21 0.86
N GLY A 237 -7.39 -1.37 -0.42
CA GLY A 237 -6.58 -2.50 -0.89
C GLY A 237 -5.17 -2.52 -0.31
N LEU A 238 -4.62 -3.72 -0.04
CA LEU A 238 -3.18 -3.98 0.21
C LEU A 238 -2.30 -3.68 -1.03
N GLY A 239 -2.71 -2.72 -1.89
CA GLY A 239 -1.96 -2.26 -3.05
C GLY A 239 -0.66 -1.53 -2.67
N LYS A 240 -0.51 -1.08 -1.42
CA LYS A 240 0.81 -1.02 -0.80
C LYS A 240 1.12 -2.42 -0.29
N ARG A 241 2.03 -3.13 -0.99
CA ARG A 241 2.76 -4.25 -0.40
C ARG A 241 3.15 -3.80 1.00
N ILE A 242 2.69 -4.51 2.03
CA ILE A 242 3.27 -4.39 3.36
C ILE A 242 4.66 -4.99 3.20
N ASN A 243 5.65 -4.14 2.93
CA ASN A 243 7.04 -4.55 2.79
C ASN A 243 7.66 -4.66 4.18
N ASP A 244 8.90 -5.16 4.28
CA ASP A 244 9.70 -5.12 5.52
C ASP A 244 9.83 -3.70 6.09
N SER A 245 9.65 -2.67 5.24
CA SER A 245 9.58 -1.26 5.63
C SER A 245 8.28 -0.85 6.33
N ASP A 246 7.22 -1.64 6.19
CA ASP A 246 5.89 -1.36 6.76
C ASP A 246 5.64 -2.18 8.05
N ILE A 247 6.46 -3.21 8.32
CA ILE A 247 6.47 -3.98 9.59
C ILE A 247 7.81 -3.72 10.31
N ASP A 248 7.84 -2.62 11.04
CA ASP A 248 8.99 -2.11 11.79
C ASP A 248 9.28 -2.91 13.07
N THR A 249 9.63 -4.19 12.92
CA THR A 249 10.19 -5.00 14.03
C THR A 249 11.37 -5.85 13.57
N VAL A 250 11.39 -6.27 12.29
CA VAL A 250 12.53 -6.94 11.66
C VAL A 250 13.59 -5.92 11.20
N SER A 251 13.17 -4.70 10.87
CA SER A 251 14.04 -3.59 10.45
C SER A 251 14.92 -3.07 11.59
N ILE A 252 14.44 -3.05 12.84
CA ILE A 252 15.23 -2.64 14.02
C ILE A 252 16.39 -3.61 14.30
N VAL A 253 16.16 -4.92 14.17
CA VAL A 253 17.18 -5.95 14.45
C VAL A 253 18.22 -6.04 13.34
N LYS A 254 17.87 -5.65 12.12
CA LYS A 254 18.78 -5.63 10.96
C LYS A 254 19.40 -4.27 10.69
N ASP A 255 19.01 -3.23 11.43
CA ASP A 255 19.63 -1.93 11.31
C ASP A 255 21.10 -2.04 11.77
N LYS A 256 22.00 -1.90 10.80
CA LYS A 256 23.45 -1.95 11.05
C LYS A 256 24.00 -0.59 11.49
N THR A 257 23.19 0.46 11.43
CA THR A 257 23.58 1.84 11.74
C THR A 257 22.46 2.60 12.47
N PRO A 258 21.89 2.06 13.57
CA PRO A 258 20.84 2.76 14.29
C PRO A 258 21.36 4.10 14.83
N GLN A 259 20.60 5.16 14.54
CA GLN A 259 20.85 6.50 15.07
C GLN A 259 19.79 6.81 16.11
N LEU A 260 20.19 7.31 17.27
CA LEU A 260 19.27 7.59 18.37
C LEU A 260 18.41 8.85 18.13
N GLY A 261 18.73 9.69 17.13
CA GLY A 261 17.99 10.92 16.80
C GLY A 261 17.90 11.97 17.92
N GLY A 262 18.38 11.64 19.12
CA GLY A 262 18.22 12.32 20.40
C GLY A 262 18.80 11.48 21.54
N GLU A 263 18.43 11.79 22.78
CA GLU A 263 18.87 11.05 23.97
C GLU A 263 18.18 9.68 24.08
N LEU A 264 18.95 8.66 24.45
CA LEU A 264 18.41 7.35 24.81
C LEU A 264 18.16 7.31 26.31
N ASP A 265 16.88 7.30 26.69
CA ASP A 265 16.45 7.00 28.06
C ASP A 265 16.12 5.51 28.19
N ALA A 266 16.96 4.76 28.92
CA ALA A 266 16.75 3.33 29.16
C ALA A 266 15.83 3.04 30.37
N GLN A 267 15.35 4.07 31.07
CA GLN A 267 14.55 3.95 32.30
C GLN A 267 15.17 2.96 33.30
N ALA A 268 14.43 1.91 33.68
CA ALA A 268 14.89 0.88 34.62
C ALA A 268 15.74 -0.23 33.97
N HIS A 269 16.14 -0.08 32.72
CA HIS A 269 16.84 -1.10 31.96
C HIS A 269 18.31 -0.74 31.71
N SER A 270 19.13 -1.79 31.57
CA SER A 270 20.57 -1.67 31.31
C SER A 270 20.89 -1.73 29.81
N ILE A 271 21.91 -0.99 29.39
CA ILE A 271 22.53 -1.14 28.07
C ILE A 271 23.75 -2.05 28.20
N GLY A 272 23.65 -3.27 27.68
CA GLY A 272 24.71 -4.28 27.68
C GLY A 272 25.61 -4.20 26.44
N PHE A 273 26.83 -4.73 26.56
CA PHE A 273 27.76 -4.90 25.44
C PHE A 273 28.30 -6.33 25.43
N THR A 274 28.45 -6.92 24.25
CA THR A 274 29.26 -8.13 24.10
C THR A 274 30.72 -7.79 24.39
N GLN A 275 31.29 -8.40 25.43
CA GLN A 275 32.67 -8.17 25.81
C GLN A 275 33.61 -8.94 24.87
N GLN A 276 34.54 -8.21 24.24
CA GLN A 276 35.62 -8.81 23.47
C GLN A 276 36.65 -9.45 24.40
N SER A 277 37.37 -10.48 23.93
CA SER A 277 38.43 -11.09 24.72
C SER A 277 39.60 -11.61 23.90
N ALA A 278 40.81 -11.51 24.46
CA ALA A 278 42.01 -12.16 23.92
C ALA A 278 42.93 -12.64 25.05
N THR A 279 43.80 -13.59 24.71
CA THR A 279 44.92 -14.04 25.54
C THR A 279 46.22 -13.64 24.86
N GLY A 280 47.16 -13.12 25.64
CA GLY A 280 48.42 -12.60 25.13
C GLY A 280 49.31 -13.63 24.45
N ASP A 281 49.90 -13.22 23.33
CA ASP A 281 50.91 -13.94 22.56
C ASP A 281 52.19 -13.12 22.34
N GLY A 282 52.27 -11.94 22.97
CA GLY A 282 53.39 -11.00 22.86
C GLY A 282 53.10 -9.77 22.00
N ALA A 283 52.12 -9.84 21.09
CA ALA A 283 51.62 -8.64 20.40
C ALA A 283 50.11 -8.74 20.07
N THR A 284 49.29 -7.92 20.74
CA THR A 284 47.83 -7.98 20.62
C THR A 284 47.27 -6.69 20.01
N ASN A 285 46.53 -6.82 18.90
CA ASN A 285 45.69 -5.74 18.38
C ASN A 285 44.30 -5.78 19.02
N ILE A 286 43.88 -4.68 19.64
CA ILE A 286 42.51 -4.50 20.14
C ILE A 286 41.74 -3.62 19.16
N ASP A 287 40.69 -4.16 18.55
CA ASP A 287 39.80 -3.42 17.67
C ASP A 287 38.59 -2.86 18.42
N TRP A 288 38.64 -1.56 18.71
CA TRP A 288 37.56 -0.85 19.40
C TRP A 288 36.36 -0.55 18.51
N LYS A 289 36.41 -0.86 17.20
CA LYS A 289 35.22 -0.82 16.34
C LYS A 289 34.24 -1.96 16.60
N LEU A 290 34.70 -3.04 17.25
CA LEU A 290 33.89 -4.24 17.52
C LEU A 290 33.16 -4.20 18.87
N GLY A 291 33.48 -3.25 19.75
CA GLY A 291 32.76 -3.06 21.02
C GLY A 291 33.56 -2.29 22.08
N ASN A 292 32.84 -1.70 23.05
CA ASN A 292 33.41 -0.78 24.04
C ASN A 292 34.03 -1.47 25.27
N LYS A 293 33.97 -2.80 25.37
CA LYS A 293 34.43 -3.60 26.52
C LYS A 293 35.39 -4.68 26.03
N PHE A 294 36.59 -4.74 26.62
CA PHE A 294 37.59 -5.75 26.29
C PHE A 294 38.18 -6.38 27.56
N LYS A 295 38.27 -7.71 27.58
CA LYS A 295 39.02 -8.48 28.58
C LYS A 295 40.27 -9.07 27.94
N PHE A 296 41.42 -8.63 28.40
CA PHE A 296 42.69 -9.20 28.03
C PHE A 296 43.23 -10.03 29.18
N THR A 297 43.69 -11.25 28.89
CA THR A 297 44.41 -12.11 29.84
C THR A 297 45.84 -12.24 29.36
N PHE A 298 46.82 -11.93 30.22
CA PHE A 298 48.22 -12.12 29.84
C PHE A 298 48.51 -13.59 29.56
N GLY A 299 49.35 -13.82 28.55
CA GLY A 299 50.03 -15.09 28.36
C GLY A 299 51.25 -15.21 29.27
N ALA A 300 52.08 -16.23 29.05
CA ALA A 300 53.33 -16.42 29.79
C ALA A 300 54.44 -15.44 29.38
N MET A 301 54.11 -14.21 28.99
CA MET A 301 54.99 -13.17 28.49
C MET A 301 54.43 -11.77 28.74
N ASN A 302 55.26 -10.75 28.52
CA ASN A 302 54.82 -9.36 28.46
C ASN A 302 54.08 -9.10 27.13
N GLU A 303 53.21 -8.09 27.12
CA GLU A 303 52.34 -7.81 25.99
C GLU A 303 52.65 -6.44 25.37
N THR A 304 52.60 -6.35 24.05
CA THR A 304 52.61 -5.07 23.32
C THR A 304 51.27 -4.87 22.63
N PHE A 305 50.58 -3.78 22.96
CA PHE A 305 49.27 -3.48 22.39
C PHE A 305 49.35 -2.55 21.19
N THR A 306 48.51 -2.83 20.19
CA THR A 306 48.10 -1.87 19.16
C THR A 306 46.59 -1.69 19.22
N PHE A 307 46.09 -0.48 18.98
CA PHE A 307 44.65 -0.18 19.03
C PHE A 307 44.16 0.25 17.65
N THR A 308 43.08 -0.39 17.18
CA THR A 308 42.29 0.12 16.06
C THR A 308 41.18 1.02 16.63
N ALA A 309 41.22 2.30 16.28
CA ALA A 309 40.36 3.31 16.90
C ALA A 309 38.90 3.27 16.43
N PRO A 310 37.95 3.58 17.31
CA PRO A 310 36.56 3.80 16.92
C PRO A 310 36.45 5.10 16.10
N THR A 311 35.41 5.18 15.27
CA THR A 311 35.23 6.28 14.31
C THR A 311 34.73 7.58 14.92
N LYS A 312 34.26 7.55 16.18
CA LYS A 312 33.70 8.68 16.92
C LYS A 312 34.17 8.67 18.36
N PRO A 313 34.13 9.82 19.07
CA PRO A 313 34.51 9.89 20.46
C PRO A 313 33.65 8.95 21.30
N CYS A 314 34.27 8.23 22.23
CA CYS A 314 33.57 7.29 23.09
C CYS A 314 34.35 6.94 24.34
N ASN A 315 33.64 6.29 25.27
CA ASN A 315 34.22 5.73 26.49
C ASN A 315 34.46 4.22 26.32
N LEU A 316 35.65 3.77 26.68
CA LEU A 316 36.13 2.40 26.53
C LEU A 316 36.63 1.87 27.88
N LEU A 317 36.47 0.56 28.10
CA LEU A 317 37.06 -0.14 29.25
C LEU A 317 37.88 -1.34 28.80
N LEU A 318 39.12 -1.39 29.30
CA LEU A 318 40.03 -2.52 29.16
C LEU A 318 40.26 -3.15 30.53
N MET A 319 39.90 -4.42 30.67
CA MET A 319 40.25 -5.24 31.82
C MET A 319 41.50 -6.05 31.48
N LEU A 320 42.53 -5.92 32.30
CA LEU A 320 43.79 -6.66 32.20
C LEU A 320 43.82 -7.69 33.33
N VAL A 321 44.09 -8.94 32.98
CA VAL A 321 44.17 -10.04 33.96
C VAL A 321 45.54 -10.70 33.84
N GLN A 322 46.31 -10.70 34.93
CA GLN A 322 47.60 -11.39 35.01
C GLN A 322 47.45 -12.90 34.73
N ASP A 323 48.52 -13.52 34.25
CA ASP A 323 48.56 -14.98 34.07
C ASP A 323 48.67 -15.71 35.42
N GLY A 324 48.80 -17.04 35.39
CA GLY A 324 48.94 -17.86 36.60
C GLY A 324 50.23 -17.63 37.39
N VAL A 325 51.18 -16.85 36.88
CA VAL A 325 52.44 -16.50 37.54
C VAL A 325 52.41 -15.06 38.04
N GLY A 326 51.89 -14.15 37.21
CA GLY A 326 51.90 -12.71 37.46
C GLY A 326 53.16 -12.03 36.98
N SER A 327 53.30 -10.75 37.35
CA SER A 327 54.42 -9.87 37.00
C SER A 327 54.60 -9.63 35.49
N ARG A 328 53.53 -9.73 34.70
CA ARG A 328 53.53 -9.37 33.28
C ARG A 328 53.36 -7.87 33.12
N THR A 329 54.05 -7.30 32.13
CA THR A 329 53.95 -5.87 31.81
C THR A 329 53.27 -5.66 30.46
N ALA A 330 52.64 -4.49 30.31
CA ALA A 330 52.00 -4.05 29.07
C ALA A 330 52.73 -2.84 28.48
N THR A 331 52.97 -2.87 27.18
CA THR A 331 53.40 -1.72 26.39
C THR A 331 52.21 -1.17 25.62
N PHE A 332 51.83 0.07 25.87
CA PHE A 332 50.69 0.74 25.23
C PHE A 332 51.13 1.56 24.01
N PRO A 333 50.25 1.76 23.02
CA PRO A 333 50.58 2.57 21.84
C PRO A 333 50.77 4.05 22.21
N ALA A 334 51.54 4.79 21.41
CA ALA A 334 51.87 6.21 21.67
C ALA A 334 50.65 7.16 21.68
N THR A 335 49.53 6.73 21.12
CA THR A 335 48.24 7.42 21.16
C THR A 335 47.58 7.36 22.55
N VAL A 336 48.01 6.46 23.42
CA VAL A 336 47.59 6.40 24.83
C VAL A 336 48.32 7.47 25.63
N LYS A 337 47.54 8.30 26.33
CA LYS A 337 48.00 9.37 27.21
C LYS A 337 47.60 9.04 28.64
N TRP A 338 48.61 8.93 29.49
CA TRP A 338 48.44 8.73 30.92
C TRP A 338 48.56 10.06 31.66
N ASN A 339 47.97 10.12 32.85
CA ASN A 339 48.17 11.25 33.74
C ASN A 339 49.68 11.43 34.03
N ASN A 340 50.18 12.65 33.96
CA ASN A 340 51.62 12.97 34.08
C ASN A 340 52.54 12.18 33.12
N ASN A 341 52.04 11.77 31.95
CA ASN A 341 52.79 11.03 30.92
C ASN A 341 53.43 9.71 31.40
N THR A 342 52.94 9.13 32.50
CA THR A 342 53.54 7.93 33.10
C THR A 342 52.52 6.80 33.12
N ALA A 343 52.83 5.70 32.43
CA ALA A 343 51.99 4.51 32.46
C ALA A 343 51.91 3.92 33.89
N PRO A 344 50.76 3.36 34.29
CA PRO A 344 50.61 2.74 35.60
C PRO A 344 51.49 1.50 35.72
N THR A 345 52.02 1.25 36.91
CA THR A 345 52.61 -0.05 37.25
C THR A 345 51.46 -1.03 37.51
N LEU A 346 51.34 -2.07 36.68
CA LEU A 346 50.30 -3.08 36.83
C LEU A 346 50.52 -3.93 38.08
N SER A 347 49.43 -4.53 38.56
CA SER A 347 49.46 -5.49 39.66
C SER A 347 50.25 -6.73 39.25
N THR A 348 51.03 -7.28 40.17
CA THR A 348 52.01 -8.34 39.87
C THR A 348 51.63 -9.72 40.39
N ALA A 349 50.60 -9.84 41.22
CA ALA A 349 50.14 -11.14 41.70
C ALA A 349 49.52 -11.96 40.57
N ALA A 350 49.61 -13.29 40.68
CA ALA A 350 48.94 -14.20 39.75
C ALA A 350 47.43 -13.91 39.71
N ALA A 351 46.85 -13.92 38.50
CA ALA A 351 45.44 -13.61 38.24
C ALA A 351 44.93 -12.24 38.73
N ALA A 352 45.82 -11.34 39.18
CA ALA A 352 45.42 -9.98 39.57
C ALA A 352 44.75 -9.25 38.41
N VAL A 353 43.70 -8.50 38.73
CA VAL A 353 42.90 -7.76 37.75
C VAL A 353 43.16 -6.26 37.90
N ASP A 354 43.45 -5.61 36.77
CA ASP A 354 43.55 -4.17 36.64
C ASP A 354 42.52 -3.67 35.61
N ILE A 355 41.94 -2.49 35.83
CA ILE A 355 40.95 -1.89 34.91
C ILE A 355 41.46 -0.54 34.43
N VAL A 356 41.55 -0.39 33.11
CA VAL A 356 41.91 0.85 32.43
C VAL A 356 40.66 1.48 31.81
N SER A 357 40.32 2.69 32.26
CA SER A 357 39.28 3.54 31.69
C SER A 357 39.90 4.48 30.66
N MET A 358 39.28 4.59 29.49
CA MET A 358 39.83 5.36 28.37
C MET A 358 38.74 6.20 27.71
N TYR A 359 39.06 7.47 27.45
CA TYR A 359 38.26 8.35 26.60
C TYR A 359 38.99 8.57 25.27
N TRP A 360 38.34 8.25 24.16
CA TRP A 360 38.85 8.51 22.81
C TRP A 360 38.25 9.82 22.28
N ASP A 361 39.11 10.72 21.77
CA ASP A 361 38.71 12.05 21.25
C ASP A 361 38.88 12.19 19.73
N GLU A 362 38.97 11.07 19.00
CA GLU A 362 39.37 11.00 17.57
C GLU A 362 40.88 11.13 17.29
N THR A 363 41.71 11.42 18.30
CA THR A 363 43.18 11.53 18.13
C THR A 363 43.97 10.71 19.15
N SER A 364 43.61 10.77 20.42
CA SER A 364 44.32 10.16 21.55
C SER A 364 43.35 9.45 22.50
N TYR A 365 43.89 8.47 23.24
CA TYR A 365 43.18 7.81 24.33
C TYR A 365 43.65 8.40 25.66
N PHE A 366 42.79 9.15 26.34
CA PHE A 366 43.08 9.66 27.68
C PHE A 366 42.71 8.61 28.72
N CYS A 367 43.71 8.12 29.46
CA CYS A 367 43.58 6.90 30.23
C CYS A 367 43.84 7.11 31.73
N ALA A 368 43.09 6.37 32.53
CA ALA A 368 43.31 6.20 33.97
C ALA A 368 43.18 4.71 34.31
N ALA A 369 44.00 4.22 35.23
CA ALA A 369 43.96 2.83 35.67
C ALA A 369 43.59 2.73 37.16
N ASN A 370 42.74 1.77 37.48
CA ASN A 370 42.49 1.30 38.83
C ASN A 370 43.08 -0.10 38.94
N LEU A 371 43.83 -0.34 40.01
CA LEU A 371 44.72 -1.49 40.10
C LEU A 371 44.29 -2.43 41.23
N ASN A 372 44.66 -3.70 41.08
CA ASN A 372 44.62 -4.73 42.12
C ASN A 372 43.20 -5.05 42.63
N PHE A 373 42.29 -5.31 41.70
CA PHE A 373 41.00 -5.91 42.02
C PHE A 373 41.18 -7.41 42.30
N LEU A 374 40.61 -7.87 43.41
CA LEU A 374 40.68 -9.25 43.91
C LEU A 374 39.56 -10.13 43.36
#